data_AF-A0A226DED8-F1
#
_entry.id   AF-A0A226DED8-F1
#
_cell.length_a   1.000
_cell.length_b   1.000
_cell.length_c   1.000
_cell.angle_alpha   90.00
_cell.angle_beta   90.00
_cell.angle_gamma   90.00
#
_symmetry.space_group_name_H-M   'P 1'
#
loop_
_entity.id
_entity.type
_entity.pdbx_description
1 polymer ?
#
loop_
_entity_poly.entity_id
_entity_poly.type
_entity_poly.pdbx_seq_one_letter_code
_entity_poly.pdbx_strand_id
1 'polypeptide(L)'
;MFHPLFGYSLQKGAKIIAIADLVIVFLSTTLRFVVYDVQEFQEYEIETEYITTNETAADSQFNGTEIATHDSAAAANLTAHILEILKQSNKAVEEQHEHYLALTIATLVITGVIYILYMCLEVWLCRLLMRASNNRDGSACKTWFWVRLCVTMVILMFSIVGIATLKHDWVDWVLEPLNLYRIYELIVINEFKREIAATSGRVKLRA
;
A
#
# COMPACT_ATOMS: atom_id res chain seq x y z
N MET A 1 -24.41 -29.52 16.13
CA MET A 1 -23.26 -28.70 16.55
C MET A 1 -22.49 -28.39 15.29
N PHE A 2 -22.64 -27.19 14.72
CA PHE A 2 -21.82 -26.80 13.58
C PHE A 2 -20.38 -26.74 14.09
N HIS A 3 -19.47 -27.51 13.52
CA HIS A 3 -18.04 -27.30 13.75
C HIS A 3 -17.60 -26.24 12.74
N PRO A 4 -17.45 -24.96 13.14
CA PRO A 4 -17.07 -23.88 12.22
C PRO A 4 -15.70 -24.11 11.55
N LEU A 5 -14.93 -25.09 12.05
CA LEU A 5 -13.61 -25.46 11.59
C LEU A 5 -13.58 -26.86 10.95
N PHE A 6 -14.63 -27.31 10.26
CA PHE A 6 -14.65 -28.60 9.55
C PHE A 6 -14.23 -29.82 10.40
N GLY A 7 -14.51 -29.79 11.70
CA GLY A 7 -14.13 -30.86 12.65
C GLY A 7 -12.68 -30.82 13.14
N TYR A 8 -11.89 -29.79 12.79
CA TYR A 8 -10.58 -29.59 13.39
C TYR A 8 -10.68 -29.26 14.87
N SER A 9 -9.70 -29.74 15.65
CA SER A 9 -9.54 -29.23 17.01
C SER A 9 -9.25 -27.74 16.96
N LEU A 10 -9.82 -27.04 17.92
CA LEU A 10 -9.76 -25.59 18.06
C LEU A 10 -8.31 -25.04 18.07
N GLN A 11 -7.37 -25.81 18.61
CA GLN A 11 -5.93 -25.52 18.54
C GLN A 11 -5.34 -25.64 17.13
N LYS A 12 -5.76 -26.64 16.36
CA LYS A 12 -5.34 -26.79 14.96
C LYS A 12 -5.96 -25.70 14.10
N GLY A 13 -7.23 -25.36 14.30
CA GLY A 13 -7.91 -24.29 13.59
C GLY A 13 -7.23 -22.93 13.80
N ALA A 14 -6.96 -22.55 15.05
CA ALA A 14 -6.26 -21.30 15.37
C ALA A 14 -4.87 -21.22 14.72
N LYS A 15 -4.13 -22.33 14.68
CA LYS A 15 -2.82 -22.40 14.03
C LYS A 15 -2.92 -22.23 12.51
N ILE A 16 -3.90 -22.88 11.87
CA ILE A 16 -4.11 -22.77 10.42
C ILE A 16 -4.48 -21.33 10.05
N ILE A 17 -5.41 -20.71 10.79
CA ILE A 17 -5.82 -19.32 10.56
C ILE A 17 -4.61 -18.38 10.68
N ALA A 18 -3.81 -18.50 11.75
CA ALA A 18 -2.63 -17.66 11.93
C ALA A 18 -1.59 -17.81 10.80
N ILE A 19 -1.37 -19.04 10.30
CA ILE A 19 -0.44 -19.28 9.18
C ILE A 19 -1.02 -18.70 7.88
N ALA A 20 -2.29 -18.97 7.59
CA ALA A 20 -2.95 -18.47 6.39
C ALA A 20 -2.92 -16.93 6.37
N ASP A 21 -3.22 -16.30 7.51
CA ASP A 21 -3.20 -14.86 7.64
C ASP A 21 -1.81 -14.27 7.38
N LEU A 22 -0.77 -14.85 7.97
CA LEU A 22 0.61 -14.40 7.74
C LEU A 22 1.06 -14.57 6.28
N VAL A 23 0.68 -15.67 5.62
CA VAL A 23 0.95 -15.90 4.20
C VAL A 23 0.21 -14.88 3.33
N ILE A 24 -1.07 -14.65 3.60
CA ILE A 24 -1.88 -13.72 2.84
C ILE A 24 -1.35 -12.30 3.00
N VAL A 25 -1.01 -11.88 4.22
CA VAL A 25 -0.41 -10.56 4.47
C VAL A 25 0.93 -10.42 3.75
N PHE A 26 1.78 -11.45 3.80
CA PHE A 26 3.07 -11.44 3.10
C PHE A 26 2.87 -11.30 1.59
N LEU A 27 2.03 -12.15 0.99
CA LEU A 27 1.74 -12.09 -0.45
C LEU A 27 1.13 -10.76 -0.87
N SER A 28 0.18 -10.23 -0.08
CA SER A 28 -0.44 -8.93 -0.33
C SER A 28 0.59 -7.81 -0.28
N THR A 29 1.50 -7.84 0.70
CA THR A 29 2.57 -6.84 0.85
C THR A 29 3.55 -6.92 -0.32
N THR A 30 4.02 -8.12 -0.67
CA THR A 30 4.91 -8.31 -1.84
C THR A 30 4.27 -7.86 -3.13
N LEU A 31 2.99 -8.20 -3.34
CA LEU A 31 2.25 -7.75 -4.52
C LEU A 31 2.21 -6.23 -4.57
N ARG A 32 1.86 -5.54 -3.48
CA ARG A 32 1.84 -4.07 -3.45
C ARG A 32 3.20 -3.46 -3.79
N PHE A 33 4.29 -4.00 -3.27
CA PHE A 33 5.63 -3.52 -3.61
C PHE A 33 5.92 -3.66 -5.11
N VAL A 34 5.60 -4.82 -5.70
CA VAL A 34 5.79 -5.05 -7.13
C VAL A 34 4.94 -4.09 -7.97
N VAL A 35 3.69 -3.85 -7.57
CA VAL A 35 2.82 -2.95 -8.32
C VAL A 35 3.29 -1.51 -8.23
N TYR A 36 3.70 -1.07 -7.04
CA TYR A 36 4.22 0.28 -6.83
C TYR A 36 5.45 0.53 -7.72
N ASP A 37 6.38 -0.43 -7.77
CA ASP A 37 7.56 -0.39 -8.63
C ASP A 37 7.21 -0.30 -10.12
N VAL A 38 6.19 -1.06 -10.57
CA VAL A 38 5.73 -1.02 -11.97
C VAL A 38 5.00 0.29 -12.32
N GLN A 39 4.16 0.81 -11.43
CA GLN A 39 3.44 2.07 -11.66
C GLN A 39 4.41 3.26 -11.72
N GLU A 40 5.38 3.33 -10.80
CA GLU A 40 6.40 4.37 -10.76
C GLU A 40 7.24 4.36 -12.05
N PHE A 41 7.58 3.17 -12.55
CA PHE A 41 8.30 3.03 -13.81
C PHE A 41 7.50 3.54 -15.02
N GLN A 42 6.20 3.27 -15.07
CA GLN A 42 5.34 3.73 -16.18
C GLN A 42 5.13 5.25 -16.19
N GLU A 43 4.93 5.88 -15.02
CA GLU A 43 4.79 7.34 -14.95
C GLU A 43 6.07 8.05 -15.43
N TYR A 44 7.24 7.50 -15.06
CA TYR A 44 8.53 8.03 -15.49
C TYR A 44 8.75 7.92 -17.01
N GLU A 45 8.36 6.79 -17.63
CA GLU A 45 8.51 6.59 -19.08
C GLU A 45 7.64 7.57 -19.88
N ILE A 46 6.39 7.78 -19.46
CA ILE A 46 5.45 8.72 -20.11
C ILE A 46 5.95 10.16 -20.01
N GLU A 47 6.46 10.58 -18.85
CA GLU A 47 6.98 11.93 -18.67
C GLU A 47 8.23 12.18 -19.52
N THR A 48 9.12 11.18 -19.61
CA THR A 48 10.33 11.25 -20.45
C THR A 48 9.97 11.33 -21.94
N GLU A 49 9.00 10.53 -22.41
CA GLU A 49 8.55 10.55 -23.80
C GLU A 49 7.95 11.91 -24.19
N TYR A 50 7.16 12.53 -23.30
CA TYR A 50 6.57 13.85 -23.53
C TYR A 50 7.62 14.96 -23.66
N ILE A 51 8.65 14.94 -22.81
CA ILE A 51 9.76 15.91 -22.87
C ILE A 51 10.51 15.77 -24.19
N THR A 52 10.88 14.54 -24.56
CA THR A 52 11.67 14.27 -25.78
C THR A 52 10.93 14.70 -27.05
N THR A 53 9.61 14.47 -27.10
CA THR A 53 8.76 14.82 -28.25
C THR A 53 8.63 16.34 -28.42
N ASN A 54 8.56 17.08 -27.32
CA ASN A 54 8.47 18.55 -27.36
C ASN A 54 9.80 19.19 -27.77
N GLU A 55 10.94 18.63 -27.33
CA GLU A 55 12.27 19.11 -27.77
C GLU A 55 12.46 18.89 -29.28
N THR A 56 12.13 17.71 -29.81
CA THR A 56 12.24 17.46 -31.26
C THR A 56 11.31 18.34 -32.08
N ALA A 57 10.11 18.64 -31.57
CA ALA A 57 9.19 19.57 -32.24
C ALA A 57 9.77 21.00 -32.28
N ALA A 58 10.39 21.48 -31.19
CA ALA A 58 11.02 22.80 -31.13
C ALA A 58 12.21 22.92 -32.11
N ASP A 59 13.07 21.90 -32.17
CA ASP A 59 14.22 21.89 -33.10
C ASP A 59 13.77 21.87 -34.57
N SER A 60 12.67 21.18 -34.87
CA SER A 60 12.13 21.12 -36.24
C SER A 60 11.58 22.46 -36.75
N GLN A 61 11.01 23.30 -35.86
CA GLN A 61 10.55 24.65 -36.23
C GLN A 61 11.72 25.62 -36.45
N PHE A 62 12.84 25.41 -35.76
CA PHE A 62 14.00 26.30 -35.89
C PHE A 62 14.74 26.14 -37.22
N ASN A 63 14.83 24.91 -37.76
CA ASN A 63 15.52 24.65 -39.04
C ASN A 63 14.70 25.03 -40.30
N GLY A 64 13.39 25.27 -40.17
CA GLY A 64 12.51 25.57 -41.31
C GLY A 64 12.40 27.05 -41.68
N THR A 65 12.94 27.97 -40.87
CA THR A 65 12.78 29.40 -41.07
C THR A 65 14.07 29.99 -41.64
N GLU A 66 14.21 30.01 -42.97
CA GLU A 66 15.27 30.79 -43.64
C GLU A 66 15.05 32.29 -43.33
N ILE A 67 15.69 32.78 -42.27
CA ILE A 67 15.71 34.20 -41.92
C ILE A 67 16.57 34.90 -42.97
N ALA A 68 15.91 35.56 -43.93
CA ALA A 68 16.54 36.45 -44.88
C ALA A 68 17.37 37.51 -44.13
N THR A 69 18.69 37.37 -44.25
CA THR A 69 19.72 38.14 -43.56
C THR A 69 19.65 39.61 -43.94
N HIS A 70 19.23 40.48 -43.01
CA HIS A 70 19.53 41.92 -43.15
C HIS A 70 19.94 42.66 -41.87
N ASP A 71 19.91 42.04 -40.68
CA ASP A 71 20.46 42.64 -39.44
C ASP A 71 21.07 41.58 -38.50
N SER A 72 22.35 41.27 -38.71
CA SER A 72 23.12 40.24 -37.97
C SER A 72 23.16 40.46 -36.45
N ALA A 73 23.19 41.71 -35.99
CA ALA A 73 23.27 42.05 -34.57
C ALA A 73 21.95 41.79 -33.81
N ALA A 74 20.80 42.03 -34.45
CA ALA A 74 19.50 41.77 -33.83
C ALA A 74 19.24 40.26 -33.70
N ALA A 75 19.65 39.48 -34.71
CA ALA A 75 19.57 38.03 -34.67
C ALA A 75 20.43 37.43 -33.54
N ALA A 76 21.64 37.95 -33.32
CA ALA A 76 22.52 37.50 -32.24
C ALA A 76 21.98 37.80 -30.83
N ASN A 77 21.33 38.96 -30.64
CA ASN A 77 20.70 39.29 -29.37
C ASN A 77 19.46 38.40 -29.09
N LEU A 78 18.67 38.10 -30.12
CA LEU A 78 17.51 37.23 -29.99
C LEU A 78 17.92 35.79 -29.65
N THR A 79 18.94 35.24 -30.32
CA THR A 79 19.43 33.89 -30.01
C THR A 79 20.01 33.80 -28.61
N ALA A 80 20.73 34.83 -28.14
CA ALA A 80 21.23 34.88 -26.77
C ALA A 80 20.07 34.88 -25.73
N HIS A 81 19.00 35.65 -25.99
CA HIS A 81 17.85 35.70 -25.09
C HIS A 81 17.06 34.38 -25.06
N ILE A 82 16.86 33.74 -26.22
CA ILE A 82 16.22 32.41 -26.30
C ILE A 82 17.05 31.37 -25.53
N LEU A 83 18.38 31.38 -25.69
CA LEU A 83 19.27 30.47 -24.96
C LEU A 83 19.17 30.64 -23.44
N GLU A 84 19.07 31.88 -22.96
CA GLU A 84 18.90 32.18 -21.54
C GLU A 84 17.56 31.66 -20.99
N ILE A 85 16.47 31.85 -21.74
CA ILE A 85 15.14 31.31 -21.40
C ILE A 85 15.18 29.77 -21.33
N LEU A 86 15.79 29.11 -22.33
CA LEU A 86 15.93 27.65 -22.34
C LEU A 86 16.75 27.15 -21.14
N LYS A 87 17.85 27.83 -20.82
CA LYS A 87 18.68 27.47 -19.66
C LYS A 87 17.92 27.62 -18.34
N GLN A 88 17.10 28.67 -18.20
CA GLN A 88 16.28 28.88 -17.01
C GLN A 88 15.15 27.85 -16.90
N SER A 89 14.53 27.48 -18.03
CA SER A 89 13.52 26.43 -18.11
C SER A 89 14.10 25.07 -17.69
N ASN A 90 15.26 24.69 -18.24
CA ASN A 90 15.91 23.42 -17.90
C ASN A 90 16.26 23.33 -16.42
N LYS A 91 16.78 24.42 -15.83
CA LYS A 91 17.09 24.47 -14.39
C LYS A 91 15.83 24.30 -13.52
N ALA A 92 14.71 24.90 -13.91
CA ALA A 92 13.45 24.76 -13.17
C ALA A 92 12.90 23.33 -13.24
N VAL A 93 13.03 22.67 -14.39
CA VAL A 93 12.65 21.25 -14.58
C VAL A 93 13.53 20.34 -13.72
N GLU A 94 14.85 20.56 -13.70
CA GLU A 94 15.77 19.80 -12.85
C GLU A 94 15.43 19.93 -11.36
N GLU A 95 15.20 21.16 -10.86
CA GLU A 95 14.81 21.40 -9.47
C GLU A 95 13.47 20.72 -9.12
N GLN A 96 12.49 20.77 -10.02
CA GLN A 96 11.21 20.10 -9.84
C GLN A 96 11.36 18.57 -9.80
N HIS A 97 12.23 18.02 -10.66
CA HIS A 97 12.52 16.59 -10.70
C HIS A 97 13.19 16.10 -9.41
N GLU A 98 14.18 16.84 -8.89
CA GLU A 98 14.83 16.50 -7.62
C GLU A 98 13.84 16.51 -6.45
N HIS A 99 12.94 17.49 -6.41
CA HIS A 99 11.88 17.55 -5.39
C HIS A 99 10.90 16.40 -5.48
N TYR A 100 10.49 16.00 -6.68
CA TYR A 100 9.59 14.87 -6.89
C TYR A 100 10.27 13.55 -6.47
N LEU A 101 11.51 13.30 -6.91
CA LEU A 101 12.27 12.12 -6.51
C LEU A 101 12.43 12.01 -5.00
N ALA A 102 12.76 13.12 -4.33
CA ALA A 102 12.88 13.14 -2.87
C ALA A 102 11.56 12.79 -2.17
N LEU A 103 10.42 13.30 -2.66
CA LEU A 103 9.11 12.99 -2.11
C LEU A 103 8.72 11.52 -2.33
N THR A 104 9.02 10.97 -3.51
CA THR A 104 8.73 9.57 -3.85
C THR A 104 9.56 8.61 -2.99
N ILE A 105 10.87 8.86 -2.86
CA ILE A 105 11.75 8.09 -1.96
C ILE A 105 11.26 8.18 -0.52
N ALA A 106 10.92 9.39 -0.03
CA ALA A 106 10.40 9.57 1.33
C ALA A 106 9.11 8.77 1.54
N THR A 107 8.19 8.81 0.58
CA THR A 107 6.92 8.06 0.62
C THR A 107 7.15 6.56 0.63
N LEU A 108 8.07 6.05 -0.19
CA LEU A 108 8.44 4.63 -0.23
C LEU A 108 9.04 4.18 1.10
N VAL A 109 9.94 4.96 1.70
CA VAL A 109 10.55 4.66 3.01
C VAL A 109 9.49 4.63 4.11
N ILE A 110 8.64 5.66 4.19
CA ILE A 110 7.56 5.73 5.20
C ILE A 110 6.63 4.53 5.06
N THR A 111 6.23 4.24 3.83
CA THR A 111 5.36 3.11 3.51
C THR A 111 6.00 1.77 3.90
N GLY A 112 7.28 1.58 3.58
CA GLY A 112 8.06 0.41 3.98
C GLY A 112 8.13 0.22 5.50
N VAL A 113 8.36 1.31 6.25
CA VAL A 113 8.37 1.28 7.72
C VAL A 113 6.99 0.87 8.27
N ILE A 114 5.91 1.44 7.73
CA ILE A 114 4.54 1.08 8.14
C ILE A 114 4.28 -0.41 7.88
N TYR A 115 4.72 -0.96 6.74
CA TYR A 115 4.57 -2.39 6.46
C TYR A 115 5.37 -3.27 7.42
N ILE A 116 6.60 -2.91 7.77
CA ILE A 116 7.40 -3.66 8.74
C ILE A 116 6.72 -3.67 10.12
N LEU A 117 6.22 -2.52 10.56
CA LEU A 117 5.46 -2.42 11.81
C LEU A 117 4.19 -3.27 11.77
N TYR A 118 3.48 -3.25 10.64
CA TYR A 118 2.30 -4.07 10.41
C TYR A 118 2.63 -5.58 10.47
N MET A 119 3.71 -6.03 9.82
CA MET A 119 4.18 -7.42 9.90
C MET A 119 4.54 -7.83 11.33
N CYS A 120 5.18 -6.95 12.09
CA CYS A 120 5.51 -7.21 13.49
C CYS A 120 4.25 -7.36 14.36
N LEU A 121 3.25 -6.50 14.12
CA LEU A 121 1.94 -6.58 14.76
C LEU A 121 1.23 -7.89 14.42
N GLU A 122 1.29 -8.34 13.16
CA GLU A 122 0.70 -9.59 12.70
C GLU A 122 1.35 -10.82 13.35
N VAL A 123 2.69 -10.86 13.41
CA VAL A 123 3.42 -11.91 14.12
C VAL A 123 3.06 -11.93 15.60
N TRP A 124 2.91 -10.74 16.22
CA TRP A 124 2.48 -10.62 17.61
C TRP A 124 1.06 -11.13 17.83
N LEU A 125 0.12 -10.77 16.95
CA LEU A 125 -1.26 -11.27 16.97
C LEU A 125 -1.31 -12.79 16.80
N CYS A 126 -0.56 -13.36 15.85
CA CYS A 126 -0.46 -14.80 15.66
C CYS A 126 0.01 -15.51 16.94
N ARG A 127 1.05 -14.97 17.59
CA ARG A 127 1.56 -15.49 18.88
C ARG A 127 0.51 -15.40 19.99
N LEU A 128 -0.21 -14.29 20.05
CA LEU A 128 -1.26 -14.06 21.05
C LEU A 128 -2.42 -15.07 20.85
N LEU A 129 -2.82 -15.32 19.60
CA LEU A 129 -3.86 -16.29 19.26
C LEU A 129 -3.43 -17.73 19.60
N MET A 130 -2.20 -18.12 19.25
CA MET A 130 -1.66 -19.43 19.63
C MET A 130 -1.62 -19.61 21.14
N ARG A 131 -1.19 -18.59 21.90
CA ARG A 131 -1.17 -18.63 23.37
C ARG A 131 -2.57 -18.71 23.96
N ALA A 132 -3.52 -17.92 23.43
CA ALA A 132 -4.91 -17.95 23.85
C ALA A 132 -5.52 -19.35 23.60
N SER A 133 -5.22 -19.96 22.46
CA SER A 133 -5.72 -21.28 22.13
C SER A 133 -5.10 -22.40 22.98
N ASN A 134 -3.81 -22.34 23.27
CA ASN A 134 -3.13 -23.38 24.06
C ASN A 134 -3.59 -23.36 25.53
N ASN A 135 -3.72 -22.16 26.11
CA ASN A 135 -4.07 -21.99 27.52
C ASN A 135 -5.58 -21.82 27.78
N ARG A 136 -6.40 -21.78 26.72
CA ARG A 136 -7.81 -21.38 26.76
C ARG A 136 -8.02 -20.05 27.49
N ASP A 137 -7.09 -19.12 27.28
CA ASP A 137 -7.08 -17.81 27.93
C ASP A 137 -8.04 -16.86 27.19
N GLY A 138 -9.21 -16.65 27.78
CA GLY A 138 -10.22 -15.74 27.24
C GLY A 138 -9.80 -14.26 27.24
N SER A 139 -8.87 -13.86 28.12
CA SER A 139 -8.36 -12.49 28.16
C SER A 139 -7.48 -12.21 26.95
N ALA A 140 -6.52 -13.10 26.67
CA ALA A 140 -5.67 -13.01 25.50
C ALA A 140 -6.47 -13.05 24.19
N CYS A 141 -7.50 -13.91 24.11
CA CYS A 141 -8.42 -13.95 22.96
C CYS A 141 -9.21 -12.63 22.81
N LYS A 142 -9.66 -12.03 23.92
CA LYS A 142 -10.35 -10.73 23.90
C LYS A 142 -9.43 -9.62 23.41
N THR A 143 -8.20 -9.56 23.90
CA THR A 143 -7.20 -8.56 23.45
C THR A 143 -6.90 -8.73 21.96
N TRP A 144 -6.68 -9.97 21.51
CA TRP A 144 -6.46 -10.27 20.08
C TRP A 144 -7.62 -9.73 19.23
N PHE A 145 -8.86 -10.05 19.62
CA PHE A 145 -10.05 -9.63 18.88
C PHE A 145 -10.16 -8.11 18.76
N TRP A 146 -9.95 -7.37 19.86
CA TRP A 146 -10.06 -5.91 19.86
C TRP A 146 -8.96 -5.24 19.02
N VAL A 147 -7.72 -5.71 19.13
CA VAL A 147 -6.63 -5.17 18.31
C VAL A 147 -6.90 -5.45 16.84
N ARG A 148 -7.31 -6.67 16.50
CA ARG A 148 -7.63 -7.06 15.12
C ARG A 148 -8.80 -6.25 14.55
N LEU A 149 -9.85 -6.03 15.34
CA LEU A 149 -10.99 -5.20 14.96
C LEU A 149 -10.56 -3.75 14.71
N CYS A 150 -9.73 -3.18 15.57
CA CYS A 150 -9.21 -1.82 15.41
C CYS A 150 -8.42 -1.67 14.11
N VAL A 151 -7.48 -2.59 13.85
CA VAL A 151 -6.68 -2.64 12.61
C VAL A 151 -7.60 -2.75 11.38
N THR A 152 -8.59 -3.64 11.43
CA THR A 152 -9.53 -3.84 10.31
C THR A 152 -10.36 -2.57 10.05
N MET A 153 -10.82 -1.87 11.10
CA MET A 153 -11.56 -0.62 10.96
C MET A 153 -10.71 0.50 10.36
N VAL A 154 -9.44 0.63 10.78
CA VAL A 154 -8.51 1.62 10.20
C VAL A 154 -8.29 1.34 8.72
N ILE A 155 -8.08 0.07 8.34
CA ILE A 155 -7.88 -0.32 6.95
C ILE A 155 -9.13 -0.07 6.11
N LEU A 156 -10.31 -0.43 6.63
CA LEU A 156 -11.59 -0.12 5.96
C LEU A 156 -11.79 1.38 5.78
N MET A 157 -11.43 2.20 6.77
CA MET A 157 -11.51 3.66 6.65
C MET A 157 -10.61 4.17 5.53
N PHE A 158 -9.36 3.69 5.43
CA PHE A 158 -8.47 4.03 4.32
C PHE A 158 -9.02 3.58 2.97
N SER A 159 -9.61 2.37 2.89
CA SER A 159 -10.26 1.91 1.66
C SER A 159 -11.44 2.80 1.24
N ILE A 160 -12.28 3.23 2.19
CA ILE A 160 -13.39 4.16 1.91
C ILE A 160 -12.87 5.52 1.41
N VAL A 161 -11.81 6.05 2.03
CA VAL A 161 -11.18 7.30 1.57
C VAL A 161 -10.61 7.12 0.16
N GLY A 162 -9.94 6.00 -0.12
CA GLY A 162 -9.40 5.70 -1.44
C GLY A 162 -10.49 5.71 -2.51
N ILE A 163 -11.58 4.98 -2.29
CA ILE A 163 -12.74 4.93 -3.18
C ILE A 163 -13.35 6.34 -3.36
N ALA A 164 -13.51 7.11 -2.29
CA ALA A 164 -14.12 8.45 -2.35
C ALA A 164 -13.29 9.46 -3.16
N THR A 165 -11.97 9.29 -3.21
CA THR A 165 -11.07 10.18 -3.97
C THR A 165 -10.98 9.86 -5.46
N LEU A 166 -11.69 8.83 -5.96
CA LEU A 166 -11.71 8.36 -7.36
C LEU A 166 -10.35 7.94 -7.94
N LYS A 167 -9.28 7.94 -7.15
CA LYS A 167 -7.97 7.38 -7.51
C LYS A 167 -7.91 5.88 -7.18
N HIS A 168 -8.93 5.13 -7.62
CA HIS A 168 -9.05 3.73 -7.26
C HIS A 168 -8.24 2.87 -8.21
N ASP A 169 -7.07 2.43 -7.75
CA ASP A 169 -6.21 1.56 -8.52
C ASP A 169 -6.71 0.12 -8.47
N TRP A 170 -6.32 -0.67 -9.48
CA TRP A 170 -6.62 -2.10 -9.54
C TRP A 170 -6.11 -2.87 -8.31
N VAL A 171 -5.09 -2.35 -7.62
CA VAL A 171 -4.57 -2.90 -6.36
C VAL A 171 -5.65 -2.90 -5.28
N ASP A 172 -6.47 -1.85 -5.21
CA ASP A 172 -7.54 -1.74 -4.22
C ASP A 172 -8.62 -2.80 -4.41
N TRP A 173 -8.94 -3.14 -5.66
CA TRP A 173 -9.86 -4.23 -5.98
C TRP A 173 -9.38 -5.59 -5.47
N VAL A 174 -8.07 -5.85 -5.48
CA VAL A 174 -7.50 -7.10 -4.94
C VAL A 174 -7.55 -7.11 -3.40
N LEU A 175 -7.58 -5.93 -2.77
CA LEU A 175 -7.61 -5.78 -1.31
C LEU A 175 -9.02 -5.88 -0.72
N GLU A 176 -10.07 -5.64 -1.50
CA GLU A 176 -11.45 -5.80 -1.04
C GLU A 176 -11.77 -7.26 -0.61
N PRO A 177 -11.45 -8.30 -1.40
CA PRO A 177 -11.57 -9.70 -0.95
C PRO A 177 -10.78 -9.99 0.33
N LEU A 178 -9.63 -9.34 0.51
CA LEU A 178 -8.82 -9.49 1.72
C LEU A 178 -9.53 -8.91 2.95
N ASN A 179 -10.18 -7.76 2.79
CA ASN A 179 -10.98 -7.17 3.86
C ASN A 179 -12.19 -8.05 4.23
N LEU A 180 -12.84 -8.66 3.23
CA LEU A 180 -13.91 -9.64 3.47
C LEU A 180 -13.40 -10.87 4.23
N TYR A 181 -12.23 -11.40 3.87
CA TYR A 181 -11.58 -12.50 4.59
C TYR A 181 -11.32 -12.14 6.07
N ARG A 182 -10.85 -10.92 6.36
CA ARG A 182 -10.62 -10.46 7.74
C ARG A 182 -11.90 -10.31 8.56
N ILE A 183 -12.98 -9.83 7.93
CA ILE A 183 -14.29 -9.78 8.58
C ILE A 183 -14.77 -11.21 8.90
N TYR A 184 -14.62 -12.14 7.97
CA TYR A 184 -14.95 -13.54 8.18
C TYR A 184 -14.13 -14.15 9.34
N GLU A 185 -12.82 -13.87 9.39
CA GLU A 185 -11.95 -14.30 10.48
C GLU A 185 -12.44 -13.81 11.85
N LEU A 186 -12.82 -12.53 11.96
CA LEU A 186 -13.38 -11.97 13.19
C LEU A 186 -14.64 -12.70 13.64
N ILE A 187 -15.52 -13.09 12.70
CA ILE A 187 -16.72 -13.86 13.00
C ILE A 187 -16.35 -15.24 13.55
N VAL A 188 -15.42 -15.96 12.91
CA VAL A 188 -14.95 -17.27 13.35
C VAL A 188 -14.34 -17.21 14.76
N ILE A 189 -13.52 -16.19 15.04
CA ILE A 189 -12.91 -16.01 16.36
C ILE A 189 -13.92 -15.58 17.42
N ASN A 190 -14.96 -14.83 17.04
CA ASN A 190 -16.04 -14.50 17.97
C ASN A 190 -16.82 -15.74 18.41
N GLU A 191 -17.09 -16.68 17.49
CA GLU A 191 -17.67 -17.97 17.85
C GLU A 191 -16.74 -18.78 18.75
N PHE A 192 -15.44 -18.81 18.45
CA PHE A 192 -14.43 -19.45 19.30
C PHE A 192 -14.41 -18.87 20.73
N LYS A 193 -14.49 -17.55 20.87
CA LYS A 193 -14.58 -16.87 22.16
C LYS A 193 -15.84 -17.29 22.94
N ARG A 194 -16.99 -17.46 22.27
CA ARG A 194 -18.23 -17.94 22.88
C ARG A 194 -18.07 -19.37 23.41
N GLU A 195 -17.40 -20.26 22.67
CA GLU A 195 -17.13 -21.63 23.11
C GLU A 195 -16.21 -21.68 24.34
N ILE A 196 -15.17 -20.84 24.39
CA ILE A 196 -14.30 -20.74 25.59
C ILE A 196 -15.11 -20.28 26.80
N ALA A 197 -15.95 -19.26 26.64
CA ALA A 197 -16.77 -18.74 27.74
C ALA A 197 -17.74 -19.81 28.27
N ALA A 198 -18.39 -20.57 27.38
CA ALA A 198 -19.32 -21.64 27.74
C ALA A 198 -18.64 -22.82 28.46
N THR A 199 -17.37 -23.11 28.13
CA THR A 199 -16.61 -24.19 28.77
C THR A 199 -15.95 -23.76 30.08
N SER A 200 -15.48 -22.51 30.18
CA SER A 200 -14.87 -21.95 31.39
C SER A 200 -15.87 -21.84 32.56
N GLY A 201 -17.12 -21.48 32.28
CA GLY A 201 -18.18 -21.40 33.30
C GLY A 201 -18.48 -22.74 34.01
N ARG A 202 -18.24 -23.88 33.36
CA ARG A 202 -18.45 -25.20 33.98
C ARG A 202 -17.34 -25.62 34.94
N VAL A 203 -16.12 -25.13 34.76
CA VAL A 203 -14.98 -25.49 35.62
C VAL A 203 -15.09 -24.81 36.97
N LYS A 204 -15.61 -23.57 37.01
CA LYS A 204 -15.87 -22.83 38.25
C LYS A 204 -16.99 -23.39 39.12
N LEU A 205 -17.83 -24.28 38.59
CA LEU A 205 -18.92 -24.93 39.34
C LEU A 205 -18.49 -26.29 39.95
N ARG A 206 -17.26 -26.75 39.67
CA ARG A 206 -16.71 -28.02 40.18
C ARG A 206 -15.55 -27.85 41.17
N ALA A 207 -15.11 -26.62 41.39
CA ALA A 207 -14.11 -26.24 42.38
C ALA A 207 -14.82 -25.53 43.54
#